data_AF-A0AAD7XQI8-F1
#
_entry.id   AF-A0AAD7XQI8-F1
#
_cell.length_a   1.000
_cell.length_b   1.000
_cell.length_c   1.000
_cell.angle_alpha   90.00
_cell.angle_beta   90.00
_cell.angle_gamma   90.00
#
_symmetry.space_group_name_H-M   'P 1'
#
loop_
_entity.id
_entity.type
_entity.pdbx_description
1 polymer ?
#
loop_
_entity_poly.entity_id
_entity_poly.type
_entity_poly.pdbx_seq_one_letter_code
_entity_poly.pdbx_strand_id
1 'polypeptide(L)'
;MAGAGFDPNKTRIQQDTLASFLRMPVSEDLSTVPGIGAKNKEILGSGDDKVLTVHQLLGKFLSFKGPDVTPTEHCDAFYHWLAAKGVNSHRNNIVLAVAEKVEVFIPGVYDAAAYEP
;
A
#
# COMPACT_ATOMS: atom_id res chain seq x y z
N MET A 1 7.63 -6.46 19.51
CA MET A 1 6.15 -6.42 19.59
C MET A 1 5.61 -6.99 18.29
N ALA A 2 5.21 -8.26 18.26
CA ALA A 2 4.61 -8.88 17.08
C ALA A 2 3.16 -8.39 16.93
N GLY A 3 3.00 -7.14 16.49
CA GLY A 3 1.70 -6.67 16.00
C GLY A 3 1.44 -7.29 14.64
N ALA A 4 0.23 -7.76 14.37
CA ALA A 4 -0.12 -8.35 13.08
C ALA A 4 0.30 -7.43 11.93
N GLY A 5 1.17 -7.92 11.05
CA GLY A 5 1.66 -7.24 9.86
C GLY A 5 0.65 -7.26 8.71
N PHE A 6 1.14 -6.95 7.51
CA PHE A 6 0.38 -7.11 6.28
C PHE A 6 0.03 -8.59 6.05
N ASP A 7 -1.20 -8.82 5.60
CA ASP A 7 -1.66 -10.16 5.23
C ASP A 7 -2.56 -10.03 3.98
N PRO A 8 -2.10 -10.49 2.80
CA PRO A 8 -2.88 -10.39 1.56
C PRO A 8 -4.18 -11.19 1.63
N ASN A 9 -4.26 -12.25 2.44
CA ASN A 9 -5.47 -13.06 2.62
C ASN A 9 -6.55 -12.33 3.42
N LYS A 10 -6.19 -11.25 4.14
CA LYS A 10 -7.14 -10.38 4.84
C LYS A 10 -7.64 -9.22 3.97
N THR A 11 -7.25 -9.19 2.69
CA THR A 11 -7.79 -8.19 1.76
C THR A 11 -9.22 -8.53 1.35
N ARG A 12 -9.98 -7.50 0.99
CA ARG A 12 -11.35 -7.64 0.45
C ARG A 12 -11.52 -6.85 -0.85
N ILE A 13 -10.43 -6.69 -1.61
CA ILE A 13 -10.49 -6.03 -2.90
C ILE A 13 -11.09 -7.01 -3.91
N GLN A 14 -12.09 -6.58 -4.67
CA GLN A 14 -12.57 -7.37 -5.80
C GLN A 14 -11.51 -7.39 -6.90
N GLN A 15 -11.28 -8.55 -7.52
CA GLN A 15 -10.23 -8.71 -8.53
C GLN A 15 -10.33 -7.69 -9.67
N ASP A 16 -11.54 -7.40 -10.15
CA ASP A 16 -11.77 -6.39 -11.21
C ASP A 16 -11.39 -4.98 -10.77
N THR A 17 -11.63 -4.64 -9.50
CA THR A 17 -11.24 -3.34 -8.93
C THR A 17 -9.72 -3.22 -8.88
N LEU A 18 -9.04 -4.27 -8.41
CA LEU A 18 -7.58 -4.31 -8.39
C LEU A 18 -7.02 -4.21 -9.81
N ALA A 19 -7.48 -5.06 -10.74
CA ALA A 19 -7.02 -5.06 -12.12
C ALA A 19 -7.22 -3.70 -12.82
N SER A 20 -8.34 -3.03 -12.56
CA SER A 20 -8.61 -1.68 -13.09
C SER A 20 -7.61 -0.67 -12.53
N PHE A 21 -7.33 -0.72 -11.23
CA PHE A 21 -6.33 0.14 -10.58
C PHE A 21 -4.91 -0.13 -11.10
N LEU A 22 -4.55 -1.38 -11.40
CA LEU A 22 -3.22 -1.71 -11.94
C LEU A 22 -3.01 -1.16 -13.36
N ARG A 23 -4.06 -1.09 -14.18
CA ARG A 23 -3.98 -0.60 -15.57
C ARG A 23 -4.09 0.91 -15.72
N MET A 24 -4.74 1.60 -14.79
CA MET A 24 -4.91 3.05 -14.90
C MET A 24 -3.58 3.82 -14.74
N PRO A 25 -3.37 4.97 -15.39
CA PRO A 25 -2.25 5.84 -15.08
C PRO A 25 -2.24 6.25 -13.60
N VAL A 26 -1.05 6.47 -13.03
CA VAL A 26 -0.94 7.05 -11.68
C VAL A 26 -1.53 8.45 -11.71
N SER A 27 -2.39 8.76 -10.74
CA SER A 27 -3.13 10.02 -10.67
C SER A 27 -2.75 10.83 -9.43
N GLU A 28 -3.26 12.06 -9.36
CA GLU A 28 -3.19 12.85 -8.13
C GLU A 28 -4.26 12.45 -7.11
N ASP A 29 -5.26 11.66 -7.50
CA ASP A 29 -6.38 11.36 -6.62
C ASP A 29 -6.18 10.08 -5.80
N LEU A 30 -5.93 10.26 -4.50
CA LEU A 30 -5.80 9.15 -3.55
C LEU A 30 -7.02 8.22 -3.48
N SER A 31 -8.24 8.69 -3.77
CA SER A 31 -9.43 7.81 -3.73
C SER A 31 -9.45 6.74 -4.82
N THR A 32 -8.57 6.82 -5.82
CA THR A 32 -8.46 5.77 -6.83
C THR A 32 -7.76 4.52 -6.28
N VAL A 33 -7.07 4.61 -5.15
CA VAL A 33 -6.39 3.47 -4.51
C VAL A 33 -7.41 2.64 -3.72
N PRO A 34 -7.56 1.34 -4.00
CA PRO A 34 -8.43 0.45 -3.23
C PRO A 34 -8.14 0.52 -1.72
N GLY A 35 -9.16 0.83 -0.93
CA GLY A 35 -9.05 0.99 0.53
C GLY A 35 -8.86 2.43 1.00
N ILE A 36 -8.73 3.42 0.10
CA ILE A 36 -8.67 4.84 0.47
C ILE A 36 -10.01 5.53 0.19
N GLY A 37 -10.84 5.63 1.23
CA GLY A 37 -12.01 6.52 1.24
C GLY A 37 -11.69 7.91 1.81
N ALA A 38 -12.70 8.78 1.89
CA ALA A 38 -12.56 10.16 2.35
C ALA A 38 -11.79 10.31 3.68
N LYS A 39 -12.11 9.45 4.67
CA LYS A 39 -11.44 9.46 5.98
C LYS A 39 -9.97 9.08 5.90
N ASN A 40 -9.62 8.03 5.14
CA ASN A 40 -8.23 7.64 4.96
C ASN A 40 -7.45 8.70 4.18
N LYS A 41 -8.07 9.36 3.20
CA LYS A 41 -7.50 10.50 2.47
C LYS A 41 -7.19 11.68 3.39
N GLU A 42 -8.11 12.03 4.29
CA GLU A 42 -7.91 13.06 5.31
C GLU A 42 -6.74 12.73 6.26
N ILE A 43 -6.71 11.49 6.77
CA ILE A 43 -5.63 10.99 7.64
C ILE A 43 -4.27 11.09 6.94
N LEU A 44 -4.19 10.61 5.69
CA LEU A 44 -2.94 10.64 4.91
C LEU A 44 -2.47 12.06 4.63
N GLY A 45 -3.39 12.99 4.36
CA GLY A 45 -3.11 14.40 4.12
C GLY A 45 -2.83 15.23 5.37
N SER A 46 -2.83 14.62 6.56
CA SER A 46 -2.62 15.28 7.85
C SER A 46 -1.22 15.01 8.45
N GLY A 47 -0.83 15.85 9.42
CA GLY A 47 0.47 15.79 10.09
C GLY A 47 1.61 16.38 9.26
N ASP A 48 2.86 16.08 9.65
CA ASP A 48 4.06 16.63 8.98
C ASP A 48 4.45 15.86 7.71
N ASP A 49 4.21 14.54 7.68
CA ASP A 49 4.54 13.62 6.57
C ASP A 49 3.35 13.47 5.60
N LYS A 50 2.80 14.57 5.10
CA LYS A 50 1.54 14.57 4.32
C LYS A 50 1.68 13.81 3.00
N VAL A 51 0.69 12.96 2.73
CA VAL A 51 0.52 12.30 1.42
C VAL A 51 -0.80 12.79 0.83
N LEU A 52 -0.72 13.49 -0.30
CA LEU A 52 -1.83 14.14 -0.98
C LEU A 52 -2.15 13.50 -2.33
N THR A 53 -1.19 12.79 -2.91
CA THR A 53 -1.31 12.18 -4.25
C THR A 53 -0.92 10.71 -4.25
N VAL A 54 -1.39 9.96 -5.26
CA VAL A 54 -0.98 8.55 -5.44
C VAL A 54 0.53 8.47 -5.65
N HIS A 55 1.13 9.40 -6.42
CA HIS A 55 2.58 9.49 -6.61
C HIS A 55 3.35 9.51 -5.29
N GLN A 56 2.94 10.38 -4.35
CA GLN A 56 3.56 10.48 -3.03
C GLN A 56 3.36 9.20 -2.22
N LEU A 57 2.20 8.55 -2.33
CA LEU A 57 1.93 7.29 -1.65
C LEU A 57 2.84 6.17 -2.16
N LEU A 58 3.00 6.03 -3.49
CA LEU A 58 3.91 5.06 -4.09
C LEU A 58 5.36 5.36 -3.72
N GLY A 59 5.78 6.63 -3.77
CA GLY A 59 7.10 7.06 -3.34
C GLY A 59 7.35 6.76 -1.86
N LYS A 60 6.33 6.93 -1.01
CA LYS A 60 6.40 6.59 0.40
C LYS A 60 6.58 5.09 0.61
N PHE A 61 5.82 4.26 -0.09
CA PHE A 61 6.02 2.81 -0.08
C PHE A 61 7.45 2.46 -0.50
N LEU A 62 7.91 2.94 -1.66
CA LEU A 62 9.26 2.69 -2.17
C LEU A 62 10.37 3.13 -1.21
N SER A 63 10.16 4.19 -0.42
CA SER A 63 11.16 4.66 0.56
C SER A 63 11.47 3.67 1.68
N PHE A 64 10.62 2.66 1.89
CA PHE A 64 10.86 1.58 2.85
C PHE A 64 11.69 0.41 2.27
N LYS A 65 11.97 0.40 0.96
CA LYS A 65 12.82 -0.62 0.34
C LYS A 65 14.30 -0.28 0.56
N GLY A 66 15.02 -1.20 1.19
CA GLY A 66 16.47 -1.13 1.39
C GLY A 66 17.18 -2.36 0.81
N PRO A 67 18.54 -2.38 0.81
CA PRO A 67 19.34 -3.47 0.25
C PRO A 67 18.99 -4.86 0.80
N ASP A 68 18.68 -4.95 2.10
CA ASP A 68 18.40 -6.22 2.80
C ASP A 68 16.94 -6.35 3.24
N VAL A 69 16.03 -5.57 2.65
CA VAL A 69 14.61 -5.61 3.00
C VAL A 69 13.88 -6.57 2.07
N THR A 70 13.37 -7.67 2.63
CA THR A 70 12.56 -8.64 1.88
C THR A 70 11.22 -8.02 1.44
N PRO A 71 10.54 -8.56 0.40
CA PRO A 71 9.20 -8.10 0.01
C PRO A 71 8.21 -8.09 1.19
N THR A 72 8.28 -9.10 2.06
CA THR A 72 7.43 -9.20 3.25
C THR A 72 7.68 -8.08 4.26
N GLU A 73 8.94 -7.85 4.63
CA GLU A 73 9.32 -6.76 5.52
C GLU A 73 8.98 -5.38 4.94
N HIS A 74 9.08 -5.25 3.62
CA HIS A 74 8.74 -4.01 2.91
C HIS A 74 7.25 -3.68 3.04
N CYS A 75 6.38 -4.66 2.78
CA CYS A 75 4.94 -4.53 2.97
C CYS A 75 4.56 -4.29 4.43
N ASP A 76 5.21 -4.98 5.37
CA ASP A 76 4.98 -4.81 6.81
C ASP A 76 5.38 -3.42 7.30
N ALA A 77 6.53 -2.90 6.86
CA ALA A 77 6.98 -1.55 7.19
C ALA A 77 5.96 -0.51 6.75
N PHE A 78 5.43 -0.64 5.53
CA PHE A 78 4.38 0.25 5.02
C PHE A 78 3.06 0.09 5.78
N TYR A 79 2.66 -1.15 6.09
CA TYR A 79 1.46 -1.44 6.88
C TYR A 79 1.53 -0.80 8.28
N HIS A 80 2.68 -0.89 8.95
CA HIS A 80 2.91 -0.27 10.24
C HIS A 80 2.99 1.26 10.15
N TRP A 81 3.54 1.82 9.09
CA TRP A 81 3.48 3.27 8.85
C TRP A 81 2.04 3.76 8.67
N LEU A 82 1.20 3.06 7.91
CA LEU A 82 -0.24 3.37 7.79
C LEU A 82 -0.93 3.32 9.16
N ALA A 83 -0.59 2.32 9.97
CA ALA A 83 -1.11 2.20 11.33
C ALA A 83 -0.71 3.39 12.21
N ALA A 84 0.56 3.77 12.19
CA ALA A 84 1.11 4.89 12.95
C ALA A 84 0.52 6.24 12.48
N LYS A 85 0.19 6.36 11.20
CA LYS A 85 -0.57 7.50 10.64
C LYS A 85 -2.01 7.58 11.15
N GLY A 86 -2.56 6.50 11.70
CA GLY A 86 -3.94 6.43 12.19
C GLY A 86 -4.93 5.77 11.23
N VAL A 87 -4.45 5.13 10.16
CA VAL A 87 -5.31 4.35 9.25
C VAL A 87 -5.73 3.05 9.94
N ASN A 88 -6.94 3.04 10.50
CA ASN A 88 -7.42 1.93 11.33
C ASN A 88 -8.11 0.80 10.54
N SER A 89 -8.61 1.08 9.33
CA SER A 89 -9.32 0.11 8.48
C SER A 89 -8.71 0.05 7.09
N HIS A 90 -8.91 -1.09 6.40
CA HIS A 90 -8.50 -1.32 5.01
C HIS A 90 -6.98 -1.24 4.74
N ARG A 91 -6.12 -1.25 5.75
CA ARG A 91 -4.66 -1.24 5.57
C ARG A 91 -4.15 -2.34 4.64
N ASN A 92 -4.64 -3.57 4.79
CA ASN A 92 -4.27 -4.68 3.90
C ASN A 92 -4.61 -4.37 2.43
N ASN A 93 -5.80 -3.80 2.17
CA ASN A 93 -6.19 -3.41 0.82
C ASN A 93 -5.23 -2.36 0.25
N ILE A 94 -4.89 -1.33 1.04
CA ILE A 94 -4.00 -0.26 0.60
C ILE A 94 -2.61 -0.82 0.29
N VAL A 95 -2.05 -1.65 1.18
CA VAL A 95 -0.73 -2.26 0.98
C VAL A 95 -0.71 -3.14 -0.26
N LEU A 96 -1.68 -4.07 -0.42
CA LEU A 96 -1.74 -4.94 -1.59
C LEU A 96 -1.85 -4.12 -2.89
N ALA A 97 -2.76 -3.14 -2.94
CA ALA A 97 -2.95 -2.33 -4.13
C ALA A 97 -1.69 -1.55 -4.50
N VAL A 98 -1.02 -0.93 -3.51
CA VAL A 98 0.21 -0.17 -3.75
C VAL A 98 1.37 -1.08 -4.16
N ALA A 99 1.55 -2.23 -3.49
CA ALA A 99 2.63 -3.16 -3.79
C ALA A 99 2.50 -3.74 -5.21
N GLU A 100 1.32 -4.25 -5.58
CA GLU A 100 1.02 -4.74 -6.92
C GLU A 100 1.19 -3.63 -7.99
N LYS A 101 0.77 -2.40 -7.67
CA LYS A 101 0.92 -1.27 -8.58
C LYS A 101 2.37 -0.91 -8.83
N VAL A 102 3.20 -0.93 -7.79
CA VAL A 102 4.64 -0.67 -7.91
C VAL A 102 5.34 -1.79 -8.66
N GLU A 103 4.99 -3.06 -8.43
CA GLU A 103 5.55 -4.20 -9.14
C GLU A 103 5.35 -4.10 -10.66
N VAL A 104 4.18 -3.60 -11.10
CA VAL A 104 3.91 -3.34 -12.53
C VAL A 104 4.89 -2.32 -13.13
N PHE A 105 5.39 -1.35 -12.36
CA PHE A 105 6.31 -0.31 -12.84
C PHE A 105 7.79 -0.66 -12.62
N ILE A 106 8.10 -1.32 -11.51
CA ILE A 106 9.44 -1.61 -11.02
C ILE A 106 9.44 -3.07 -10.52
N PRO A 107 9.70 -4.04 -11.42
CA PRO A 107 9.66 -5.45 -11.06
C PRO A 107 10.68 -5.82 -9.96
N GLY A 108 10.33 -6.78 -9.11
CA GLY A 108 11.16 -7.27 -8.00
C GLY A 108 10.97 -6.52 -6.67
N VAL A 109 9.94 -5.67 -6.56
CA VAL A 109 9.61 -4.94 -5.34
C VAL A 109 8.61 -5.73 -4.49
N TYR A 110 7.65 -6.41 -5.12
CA TYR A 110 6.65 -7.25 -4.48
C TYR A 110 6.64 -8.65 -5.08
N ASP A 111 6.39 -9.65 -4.23
CA ASP A 111 6.29 -11.04 -4.64
C ASP A 111 5.08 -11.69 -3.95
N ALA A 112 4.04 -11.99 -4.72
CA ALA A 112 2.85 -12.65 -4.20
C ALA A 112 3.15 -14.09 -3.73
N ALA A 113 4.10 -14.77 -4.36
CA ALA A 113 4.47 -16.15 -4.00
C ALA A 113 5.14 -16.22 -2.62
N ALA A 114 5.73 -15.12 -2.15
CA ALA A 114 6.28 -15.03 -0.79
C ALA A 114 5.20 -15.15 0.32
N TYR A 115 3.92 -15.14 -0.05
CA TYR A 115 2.78 -15.25 0.87
C TYR A 115 1.95 -16.53 0.67
N GLU A 116 2.36 -17.42 -0.24
CA GLU A 116 1.74 -18.74 -0.39
C GLU A 116 2.26 -19.69 0.72
N PRO A 117 1.40 -20.55 1.31
CA PRO A 117 1.78 -21.49 2.35
C PRO A 117 2.64 -22.68 1.87
#